data_AF-K2D4B6-F1
#
_entry.id   AF-K2D4B6-F1
#
_cell.length_a   1.000
_cell.length_b   1.000
_cell.length_c   1.000
_cell.angle_alpha   90.00
_cell.angle_beta   90.00
_cell.angle_gamma   90.00
#
_symmetry.space_group_name_H-M   'P 1'
#
loop_
_entity.id
_entity.type
_entity.pdbx_description
1 polymer ?
#
loop_
_entity_poly.entity_id
_entity_poly.type
_entity_poly.pdbx_seq_one_letter_code
_entity_poly.pdbx_strand_id
1 'polypeptide(L)'
;MSFQFENLKLLKIQEKLNSADGFQLPTLKFQVLRNITVEPLEPYLRYFLLSLGFKGMLVFSDFNNLVQSAINSQFFPSEKPDFILLFIHFEQFSQIVSRDFFTLKEEELKEEEVHLKTEIQLILRGIRSQTQSPIIFHLFSMTQYPTMGILESQIPDNYQAFFKKLSSYVKTVGAQLGNIFFVDLEQCLLRMGWKSFFDSRLWLSASLPFSREALKEIALEDLKIIRALMGKTKKCLVLDCDNVLWGGIVGEEGLSGIKLGNSYPGNIFQEIQRVVLALFRRGVIVCLCSKNNNTDVWEVFEKHPDMILKEEHITLAKINWETKSVNIQEIARELNISLDSMVFIDDSQFEIEAMNKLLPEVETIHLTPERAIDFPEAIFRIGYFDSLSFSEEDKHRSQMYKADLSRKEVMNATKGIGDYLASLNMEVEIRTAEEFSIPRISQLTLKTNQFNLTTRRYSEDEIRQFAGDNQKRVFSLRLLDRFGDLGIVGVCIVVFRSNKEALIDTFLLSCRVLGRKVEKVFLETILSYCFKRGVRKVVGEFFPTRKNSQVTPFFPDMGFIPIEGENNSEKKGFEISAQPVDSEAQSCFKCIRCLFDSENEN
;
A
#
# COMPACT_ATOMS: atom_id res chain seq x y z
N MET A 1 19.20 -5.26 -3.93
CA MET A 1 19.84 -4.07 -4.54
C MET A 1 19.38 -2.86 -3.74
N SER A 2 20.19 -2.33 -2.82
CA SER A 2 19.82 -1.10 -2.11
C SER A 2 19.84 0.07 -3.12
N PHE A 3 18.66 0.62 -3.41
CA PHE A 3 18.54 1.80 -4.27
C PHE A 3 18.72 3.04 -3.40
N GLN A 4 19.92 3.63 -3.41
CA GLN A 4 20.10 4.95 -2.81
C GLN A 4 19.32 5.97 -3.64
N PHE A 5 18.34 6.62 -3.00
CA PHE A 5 17.46 7.61 -3.61
C PHE A 5 18.12 9.01 -3.74
N GLU A 6 19.28 9.18 -3.13
CA GLU A 6 20.08 10.41 -3.10
C GLU A 6 21.12 10.47 -4.23
N ASN A 7 21.29 11.64 -4.85
CA ASN A 7 22.35 11.93 -5.83
C ASN A 7 22.48 10.99 -7.05
N LEU A 8 21.34 10.54 -7.59
CA LEU A 8 21.28 9.81 -8.86
C LEU A 8 21.50 10.72 -10.06
N LYS A 9 22.70 10.69 -10.65
CA LYS A 9 22.97 11.28 -11.96
C LYS A 9 22.31 10.44 -13.05
N LEU A 10 21.75 11.08 -14.09
CA LEU A 10 21.07 10.42 -15.21
C LEU A 10 21.91 9.31 -15.87
N LEU A 11 23.24 9.49 -15.95
CA LEU A 11 24.14 8.46 -16.48
C LEU A 11 24.08 7.15 -15.69
N LYS A 12 24.12 7.23 -14.36
CA LYS A 12 24.03 6.05 -13.47
C LYS A 12 22.65 5.37 -13.56
N ILE A 13 21.61 6.17 -13.77
CA ILE A 13 20.25 5.67 -14.01
C ILE A 13 20.24 4.83 -15.27
N GLN A 14 20.80 5.35 -16.37
CA GLN A 14 20.85 4.65 -17.65
C GLN A 14 21.70 3.37 -17.58
N GLU A 15 22.86 3.41 -16.91
CA GLU A 15 23.70 2.23 -16.68
C GLU A 15 22.92 1.12 -15.96
N LYS A 16 22.17 1.45 -14.92
CA LYS A 16 21.32 0.48 -14.22
C LYS A 16 20.20 -0.05 -15.11
N LEU A 17 19.52 0.81 -15.86
CA LEU A 17 18.46 0.39 -16.79
C LEU A 17 19.00 -0.61 -17.82
N ASN A 18 20.15 -0.32 -18.43
CA ASN A 18 20.80 -1.22 -19.39
C ASN A 18 21.21 -2.55 -18.74
N SER A 19 21.72 -2.52 -17.51
CA SER A 19 22.07 -3.76 -16.78
C SER A 19 20.84 -4.61 -16.45
N ALA A 20 19.67 -3.98 -16.28
CA ALA A 20 18.43 -4.64 -15.94
C ALA A 20 17.79 -5.37 -17.13
N ASP A 21 18.19 -5.06 -18.37
CA ASP A 21 17.62 -5.68 -19.56
C ASP A 21 17.86 -7.19 -19.64
N GLY A 22 18.98 -7.67 -19.07
CA GLY A 22 19.30 -9.09 -18.95
C GLY A 22 18.46 -9.89 -17.95
N PHE A 23 17.67 -9.22 -17.09
CA PHE A 23 16.82 -9.89 -16.10
C PHE A 23 15.41 -10.12 -16.66
N GLN A 24 14.85 -11.30 -16.39
CA GLN A 24 13.44 -11.60 -16.61
C GLN A 24 12.61 -11.00 -15.47
N LEU A 25 12.19 -9.75 -15.66
CA LEU A 25 11.28 -9.06 -14.74
C LEU A 25 9.93 -8.82 -15.44
N PRO A 26 8.81 -8.91 -14.72
CA PRO A 26 7.50 -8.52 -15.24
C PRO A 26 7.49 -7.05 -15.69
N THR A 27 6.73 -6.77 -16.75
CA THR A 27 6.60 -5.42 -17.33
C THR A 27 5.29 -4.79 -16.89
N LEU A 28 5.37 -3.56 -16.40
CA LEU A 28 4.24 -2.67 -16.15
C LEU A 28 4.06 -1.70 -17.30
N LYS A 29 2.85 -1.61 -17.81
CA LYS A 29 2.44 -0.79 -18.95
C LYS A 29 1.75 0.47 -18.46
N PHE A 30 2.26 1.61 -18.88
CA PHE A 30 1.76 2.93 -18.52
C PHE A 30 1.26 3.63 -19.77
N GLN A 31 0.09 4.26 -19.66
CA GLN A 31 -0.35 5.25 -20.62
C GLN A 31 -0.27 6.63 -20.00
N VAL A 32 0.34 7.57 -20.71
CA VAL A 32 0.58 8.92 -20.22
C VAL A 32 -0.21 9.91 -21.07
N LEU A 33 -1.25 10.48 -20.49
CA LEU A 33 -2.03 11.56 -21.10
C LEU A 33 -1.52 12.89 -20.58
N ARG A 34 -1.24 13.83 -21.48
CA ARG A 34 -0.58 15.10 -21.13
C ARG A 34 -0.98 16.26 -22.04
N ASN A 35 -1.03 17.46 -21.47
CA ASN A 35 -1.03 18.72 -22.24
C ASN A 35 0.34 19.41 -22.29
N ILE A 36 1.37 18.79 -21.73
CA ILE A 36 2.75 19.29 -21.64
C ILE A 36 3.75 18.21 -22.00
N THR A 37 5.00 18.59 -22.27
CA THR A 37 6.12 17.66 -22.48
C THR A 37 6.61 17.09 -21.14
N VAL A 38 6.50 15.78 -20.97
CA VAL A 38 6.91 15.04 -19.75
C VAL A 38 7.66 13.73 -20.06
N GLU A 39 8.01 13.49 -21.32
CA GLU A 39 8.78 12.32 -21.77
C GLU A 39 10.09 12.12 -20.99
N PRO A 40 10.83 13.18 -20.59
CA PRO A 40 12.02 13.01 -19.77
C PRO A 40 11.78 12.45 -18.36
N LEU A 41 10.53 12.24 -17.93
CA LEU A 41 10.16 11.49 -16.73
C LEU A 41 10.54 10.01 -16.83
N GLU A 42 10.43 9.43 -18.03
CA GLU A 42 10.53 7.99 -18.30
C GLU A 42 11.74 7.31 -17.62
N PRO A 43 13.00 7.77 -17.80
CA PRO A 43 14.15 7.10 -17.21
C PRO A 43 14.10 7.04 -15.68
N TYR A 44 13.54 8.07 -15.03
CA TYR A 44 13.44 8.11 -13.56
C TYR A 44 12.40 7.11 -13.06
N LEU A 45 11.20 7.12 -13.65
CA LEU A 45 10.14 6.18 -13.25
C LEU A 45 10.57 4.73 -13.50
N ARG A 46 11.13 4.43 -14.68
CA ARG A 46 11.65 3.08 -14.99
C ARG A 46 12.70 2.62 -13.99
N TYR A 47 13.62 3.50 -13.59
CA TYR A 47 14.64 3.18 -12.61
C TYR A 47 14.05 2.87 -11.24
N PHE A 48 13.06 3.63 -10.81
CA PHE A 48 12.39 3.38 -9.54
C PHE A 48 11.55 2.09 -9.58
N LEU A 49 10.91 1.76 -10.70
CA LEU A 49 10.18 0.49 -10.87
C LEU A 49 11.10 -0.73 -10.76
N LEU A 50 12.36 -0.63 -11.20
CA LEU A 50 13.34 -1.71 -11.00
C LEU A 50 13.55 -2.03 -9.52
N SER A 51 13.45 -1.03 -8.63
CA SER A 51 13.53 -1.26 -7.18
C SER A 51 12.36 -2.09 -6.63
N LEU A 52 11.22 -2.10 -7.33
CA LEU A 52 10.07 -2.94 -7.01
C LEU A 52 10.12 -4.31 -7.70
N GLY A 53 11.09 -4.53 -8.59
CA GLY A 53 11.24 -5.74 -9.40
C GLY A 53 10.45 -5.72 -10.71
N PHE A 54 10.17 -4.55 -11.28
CA PHE A 54 9.42 -4.41 -12.54
C PHE A 54 10.19 -3.62 -13.60
N LYS A 55 9.99 -3.98 -14.87
CA LYS A 55 10.29 -3.10 -16.00
C LYS A 55 9.10 -2.17 -16.23
N GLY A 56 9.35 -0.92 -16.60
CA GLY A 56 8.32 0.03 -17.01
C GLY A 56 8.31 0.24 -18.52
N MET A 57 7.13 0.25 -19.13
CA MET A 57 6.90 0.62 -20.52
C MET A 57 5.89 1.76 -20.56
N LEU A 58 6.30 2.94 -20.99
CA LEU A 58 5.46 4.13 -21.05
C LEU A 58 5.08 4.42 -22.51
N VAL A 59 3.79 4.68 -22.73
CA VAL A 59 3.24 5.13 -24.03
C VAL A 59 2.59 6.48 -23.82
N PHE A 60 3.06 7.49 -24.55
CA PHE A 60 2.60 8.88 -24.41
C PHE A 60 1.53 9.19 -25.46
N SER A 61 0.50 9.93 -25.05
CA SER A 61 -0.52 10.45 -25.98
C SER A 61 0.07 11.51 -26.90
N ASP A 62 -0.69 11.83 -27.95
CA ASP A 62 -0.44 13.02 -28.76
C ASP A 62 -0.42 14.27 -27.86
N PHE A 63 0.43 15.22 -28.23
CA PHE A 63 0.63 16.44 -27.47
C PHE A 63 -0.64 17.29 -27.44
N ASN A 64 -1.06 17.72 -26.24
CA ASN A 64 -2.18 18.65 -26.02
C ASN A 64 -3.52 18.19 -26.62
N ASN A 65 -3.80 16.89 -26.54
CA ASN A 65 -5.00 16.28 -27.11
C ASN A 65 -5.74 15.41 -26.08
N LEU A 66 -5.91 15.94 -24.86
CA LEU A 66 -6.33 15.17 -23.67
C LEU A 66 -7.69 14.49 -23.84
N VAL A 67 -8.73 15.23 -24.25
CA VAL A 67 -10.09 14.69 -24.40
C VAL A 67 -10.14 13.64 -25.50
N GLN A 68 -9.56 13.93 -26.66
CA GLN A 68 -9.51 13.03 -27.81
C GLN A 68 -8.74 11.76 -27.46
N SER A 69 -7.61 11.88 -26.77
CA SER A 69 -6.82 10.72 -26.33
C SER A 69 -7.56 9.87 -25.32
N ALA A 70 -8.31 10.50 -24.40
CA ALA A 70 -9.11 9.81 -23.40
C ALA A 70 -10.24 8.95 -23.99
N ILE A 71 -10.81 9.35 -25.14
CA ILE A 71 -11.87 8.59 -25.83
C ILE A 71 -11.34 7.71 -26.98
N ASN A 72 -10.06 7.82 -27.34
CA ASN A 72 -9.48 7.12 -28.47
C ASN A 72 -9.16 5.66 -28.11
N SER A 73 -10.00 4.74 -28.57
CA SER A 73 -9.82 3.31 -28.38
C SER A 73 -8.57 2.71 -29.04
N GLN A 74 -7.85 3.44 -29.90
CA GLN A 74 -6.56 2.99 -30.44
C GLN A 74 -5.39 3.32 -29.48
N PHE A 75 -5.52 4.39 -28.70
CA PHE A 75 -4.53 4.74 -27.69
C PHE A 75 -4.57 3.77 -26.51
N PHE A 76 -5.76 3.25 -26.20
CA PHE A 76 -5.95 2.14 -25.27
C PHE A 76 -5.86 0.80 -26.03
N PRO A 77 -4.75 0.05 -25.93
CA PRO A 77 -4.61 -1.20 -26.66
C PRO A 77 -5.63 -2.23 -26.15
N SER A 78 -5.85 -3.29 -26.94
CA SER A 78 -6.69 -4.44 -26.54
C SER A 78 -6.25 -5.06 -25.23
N GLU A 79 -4.95 -4.98 -24.91
CA GLU A 79 -4.42 -5.32 -23.60
C GLU A 79 -4.47 -4.10 -22.67
N LYS A 80 -5.15 -4.25 -21.52
CA LYS A 80 -5.35 -3.16 -20.57
C LYS A 80 -4.01 -2.64 -20.01
N PRO A 81 -3.81 -1.30 -19.89
CA PRO A 81 -2.64 -0.76 -19.20
C PRO A 81 -2.67 -1.10 -17.71
N ASP A 82 -1.53 -1.17 -17.04
CA ASP A 82 -1.46 -1.36 -15.60
C ASP A 82 -1.74 -0.05 -14.85
N PHE A 83 -1.28 1.08 -15.40
CA PHE A 83 -1.49 2.40 -14.81
C PHE A 83 -1.68 3.46 -15.90
N ILE A 84 -2.36 4.53 -15.53
CA ILE A 84 -2.53 5.72 -16.38
C ILE A 84 -1.98 6.91 -15.61
N LEU A 85 -1.07 7.67 -16.21
CA LEU A 85 -0.56 8.93 -15.67
C LEU A 85 -1.23 10.08 -16.41
N LEU A 86 -1.85 10.99 -15.67
CA LEU A 86 -2.53 12.16 -16.24
C LEU A 86 -1.83 13.44 -15.78
N PHE A 87 -1.24 14.17 -16.72
CA PHE A 87 -0.53 15.43 -16.51
C PHE A 87 -1.30 16.59 -17.13
N ILE A 88 -1.86 17.46 -16.28
CA ILE A 88 -2.54 18.67 -16.72
C ILE A 88 -1.84 19.88 -16.11
N HIS A 89 -0.99 20.54 -16.90
CA HIS A 89 -0.42 21.81 -16.51
C HIS A 89 -1.44 22.92 -16.69
N PHE A 90 -1.71 23.65 -15.60
CA PHE A 90 -2.84 24.58 -15.56
C PHE A 90 -2.67 25.75 -16.54
N GLU A 91 -1.47 26.31 -16.71
CA GLU A 91 -1.24 27.44 -17.65
C GLU A 91 -1.65 27.07 -19.09
N GLN A 92 -1.43 25.82 -19.48
CA GLN A 92 -1.83 25.31 -20.79
C GLN A 92 -3.33 24.95 -20.84
N PHE A 93 -3.91 24.56 -19.70
CA PHE A 93 -5.30 24.14 -19.60
C PHE A 93 -6.27 25.34 -19.59
N SER A 94 -5.89 26.44 -18.94
CA SER A 94 -6.62 27.71 -19.01
C SER A 94 -5.65 28.89 -19.05
N GLN A 95 -5.41 29.41 -20.25
CA GLN A 95 -4.57 30.59 -20.45
C GLN A 95 -5.24 31.85 -19.88
N ILE A 96 -6.56 31.94 -20.00
CA ILE A 96 -7.33 33.11 -19.57
C ILE A 96 -7.28 33.23 -18.03
N VAL A 97 -7.51 32.14 -17.29
CA VAL A 97 -7.42 32.16 -15.82
C VAL A 97 -5.98 32.32 -15.36
N SER A 98 -4.99 31.74 -16.06
CA SER A 98 -3.59 31.85 -15.65
C SER A 98 -2.94 33.21 -15.91
N ARG A 99 -3.37 33.95 -16.94
CA ARG A 99 -2.75 35.23 -17.35
C ARG A 99 -3.61 36.44 -17.03
N ASP A 100 -4.92 36.29 -17.13
CA ASP A 100 -5.88 37.41 -17.13
C ASP A 100 -6.86 37.35 -15.95
N PHE A 101 -6.58 36.56 -14.91
CA PHE A 101 -7.50 36.32 -13.78
C PHE A 101 -8.19 37.59 -13.25
N PHE A 102 -7.44 38.66 -13.04
CA PHE A 102 -7.95 39.90 -12.45
C PHE A 102 -8.83 40.72 -13.40
N THR A 103 -8.66 40.58 -14.71
CA THR A 103 -9.47 41.31 -15.68
C THR A 103 -10.78 40.61 -16.00
N LEU A 104 -10.92 39.34 -15.58
CA LEU A 104 -12.14 38.55 -15.76
C LEU A 104 -13.28 39.08 -14.90
N LYS A 105 -14.45 39.21 -15.53
CA LYS A 105 -15.71 39.40 -14.81
C LYS A 105 -16.12 38.10 -14.13
N GLU A 106 -16.94 38.22 -13.08
CA GLU A 106 -17.44 37.07 -12.32
C GLU A 106 -18.18 36.06 -13.20
N GLU A 107 -18.90 36.52 -14.22
CA GLU A 107 -19.60 35.66 -15.19
C GLU A 107 -18.60 34.87 -16.06
N GLU A 108 -17.58 35.53 -16.60
CA GLU A 108 -16.54 34.90 -17.44
C GLU A 108 -15.74 33.86 -16.64
N LEU A 109 -15.41 34.18 -15.38
CA LEU A 109 -14.72 33.24 -14.49
C LEU A 109 -15.58 32.01 -14.17
N LYS A 110 -16.89 32.19 -13.98
CA LYS A 110 -17.83 31.07 -13.76
C LYS A 110 -17.98 30.21 -15.02
N GLU A 111 -18.07 30.81 -16.19
CA GLU A 111 -18.13 30.10 -17.46
C GLU A 111 -16.88 29.24 -17.67
N GLU A 112 -15.70 29.81 -17.43
CA GLU A 112 -14.45 29.07 -17.53
C GLU A 112 -14.33 27.98 -16.44
N GLU A 113 -14.79 28.24 -15.21
CA GLU A 113 -14.87 27.20 -14.18
C GLU A 113 -15.72 26.01 -14.63
N VAL A 114 -16.89 26.27 -15.23
CA VAL A 114 -17.78 25.23 -15.77
C VAL A 114 -17.12 24.48 -16.91
N HIS A 115 -16.44 25.19 -17.82
CA HIS A 115 -15.72 24.60 -18.94
C HIS A 115 -14.62 23.64 -18.46
N LEU A 116 -13.73 24.08 -17.57
CA LEU A 116 -12.63 23.27 -17.02
C LEU A 116 -13.16 22.04 -16.27
N LYS A 117 -14.23 22.21 -15.47
CA LYS A 117 -14.89 21.12 -14.76
C LYS A 117 -15.50 20.09 -15.70
N THR A 118 -16.10 20.54 -16.79
CA THR A 118 -16.71 19.68 -17.81
C THR A 118 -15.63 18.91 -18.56
N GLU A 119 -14.55 19.58 -18.95
CA GLU A 119 -13.45 18.94 -19.67
C GLU A 119 -12.76 17.87 -18.81
N ILE A 120 -12.49 18.15 -17.53
CA ILE A 120 -11.94 17.14 -16.61
C ILE A 120 -12.87 15.93 -16.48
N GLN A 121 -14.19 16.16 -16.39
CA GLN A 121 -15.15 15.05 -16.37
C GLN A 121 -15.12 14.23 -17.66
N LEU A 122 -15.04 14.89 -18.83
CA LEU A 122 -14.95 14.23 -20.12
C LEU A 122 -13.68 13.39 -20.22
N ILE A 123 -12.53 13.90 -19.78
CA ILE A 123 -11.26 13.17 -19.76
C ILE A 123 -11.39 11.93 -18.85
N LEU A 124 -11.79 12.12 -17.59
CA LEU A 124 -11.83 11.02 -16.62
C LEU A 124 -12.88 9.96 -17.00
N ARG A 125 -14.07 10.37 -17.45
CA ARG A 125 -15.11 9.44 -17.92
C ARG A 125 -14.73 8.77 -19.24
N GLY A 126 -14.06 9.50 -20.14
CA GLY A 126 -13.50 8.96 -21.37
C GLY A 126 -12.56 7.81 -21.07
N ILE A 127 -11.55 8.04 -20.22
CA ILE A 127 -10.63 6.99 -19.78
C ILE A 127 -11.39 5.81 -19.15
N ARG A 128 -12.33 6.09 -18.24
CA ARG A 128 -13.12 5.05 -17.55
C ARG A 128 -14.01 4.23 -18.48
N SER A 129 -14.43 4.79 -19.61
CA SER A 129 -15.16 4.05 -20.65
C SER A 129 -14.29 3.02 -21.37
N GLN A 130 -12.96 3.23 -21.37
CA GLN A 130 -11.99 2.35 -22.03
C GLN A 130 -11.38 1.34 -21.06
N THR A 131 -11.09 1.74 -19.81
CA THR A 131 -10.41 0.87 -18.84
C THR A 131 -10.69 1.25 -17.38
N GLN A 132 -10.57 0.24 -16.52
CA GLN A 132 -10.65 0.36 -15.06
C GLN A 132 -9.26 0.47 -14.40
N SER A 133 -8.18 0.59 -15.18
CA SER A 133 -6.82 0.73 -14.65
C SER A 133 -6.71 1.95 -13.71
N PRO A 134 -5.88 1.84 -12.64
CA PRO A 134 -5.59 2.96 -11.77
C PRO A 134 -5.12 4.20 -12.53
N ILE A 135 -5.71 5.35 -12.22
CA ILE A 135 -5.28 6.64 -12.76
C ILE A 135 -4.50 7.37 -11.66
N ILE A 136 -3.31 7.84 -11.98
CA ILE A 136 -2.52 8.75 -11.15
C ILE A 136 -2.64 10.14 -11.79
N PHE A 137 -3.45 10.98 -11.14
CA PHE A 137 -3.70 12.36 -11.54
C PHE A 137 -2.69 13.29 -10.86
N HIS A 138 -1.93 14.03 -11.66
CA HIS A 138 -1.02 15.06 -11.15
C HIS A 138 -1.79 16.35 -10.96
N LEU A 139 -2.05 16.70 -9.70
CA LEU A 139 -2.81 17.90 -9.35
C LEU A 139 -2.08 19.18 -9.79
N PHE A 140 -2.83 20.25 -9.95
CA PHE A 140 -2.30 21.53 -10.40
C PHE A 140 -1.28 22.10 -9.41
N SER A 141 -0.39 22.94 -9.93
CA SER A 141 0.61 23.68 -9.16
C SER A 141 0.39 25.18 -9.36
N MET A 142 0.49 25.96 -8.28
CA MET A 142 0.38 27.42 -8.35
C MET A 142 1.52 28.08 -9.15
N THR A 143 1.24 29.29 -9.65
CA THR A 143 2.22 30.16 -10.30
C THR A 143 3.18 30.78 -9.29
N GLN A 144 4.37 31.20 -9.76
CA GLN A 144 5.38 31.81 -8.89
C GLN A 144 4.93 33.14 -8.29
N TYR A 145 4.28 33.96 -9.12
CA TYR A 145 3.91 35.33 -8.80
C TYR A 145 2.43 35.50 -9.12
N PRO A 146 1.60 35.78 -8.12
CA PRO A 146 0.25 36.26 -8.36
C PRO A 146 0.30 37.58 -9.13
N THR A 147 -0.60 37.76 -10.09
CA THR A 147 -0.66 38.97 -10.93
C THR A 147 -1.00 40.23 -10.11
N MET A 148 -1.71 40.06 -8.98
CA MET A 148 -2.05 41.14 -8.05
C MET A 148 -1.01 41.37 -6.94
N GLY A 149 0.11 40.64 -6.95
CA GLY A 149 1.13 40.71 -5.90
C GLY A 149 0.55 40.43 -4.51
N ILE A 150 0.86 41.29 -3.53
CA ILE A 150 0.40 41.11 -2.14
C ILE A 150 -1.11 41.32 -1.94
N LEU A 151 -1.78 41.99 -2.87
CA LEU A 151 -3.22 42.24 -2.80
C LEU A 151 -4.02 40.94 -2.95
N GLU A 152 -3.47 39.96 -3.68
CA GLU A 152 -4.07 38.63 -3.87
C GLU A 152 -4.51 38.00 -2.54
N SER A 153 -3.63 38.00 -1.53
CA SER A 153 -3.90 37.41 -0.21
C SER A 153 -4.90 38.18 0.64
N GLN A 154 -5.31 39.39 0.22
CA GLN A 154 -6.31 40.22 0.92
C GLN A 154 -7.71 40.05 0.33
N ILE A 155 -7.83 39.39 -0.83
CA ILE A 155 -9.09 39.19 -1.54
C ILE A 155 -9.53 37.73 -1.35
N PRO A 156 -10.77 37.46 -0.92
CA PRO A 156 -11.27 36.09 -0.76
C PRO A 156 -11.35 35.30 -2.06
N ASP A 157 -11.91 35.89 -3.12
CA ASP A 157 -12.14 35.25 -4.43
C ASP A 157 -10.95 35.48 -5.37
N ASN A 158 -9.80 34.98 -4.95
CA ASN A 158 -8.53 35.16 -5.64
C ASN A 158 -8.14 33.90 -6.45
N TYR A 159 -7.05 33.99 -7.22
CA TYR A 159 -6.52 32.91 -8.05
C TYR A 159 -6.22 31.65 -7.24
N GLN A 160 -5.66 31.81 -6.04
CA GLN A 160 -5.35 30.67 -5.16
C GLN A 160 -6.63 29.96 -4.69
N ALA A 161 -7.68 30.72 -4.36
CA ALA A 161 -8.98 30.19 -3.98
C ALA A 161 -9.62 29.42 -5.13
N PHE A 162 -9.55 29.95 -6.36
CA PHE A 162 -9.99 29.27 -7.58
C PHE A 162 -9.26 27.93 -7.77
N PHE A 163 -7.93 27.91 -7.64
CA PHE A 163 -7.11 26.71 -7.77
C PHE A 163 -7.45 25.63 -6.74
N LYS A 164 -7.62 26.03 -5.47
CA LYS A 164 -8.00 25.12 -4.39
C LYS A 164 -9.39 24.54 -4.63
N LYS A 165 -10.34 25.37 -5.09
CA LYS A 165 -11.70 24.94 -5.44
C LYS A 165 -11.68 23.92 -6.59
N LEU A 166 -10.93 24.19 -7.65
CA LEU A 166 -10.81 23.28 -8.78
C LEU A 166 -10.13 21.96 -8.36
N SER A 167 -9.03 22.02 -7.61
CA SER A 167 -8.34 20.83 -7.11
C SER A 167 -9.23 19.97 -6.20
N SER A 168 -10.02 20.60 -5.33
CA SER A 168 -11.02 19.92 -4.50
C SER A 168 -12.12 19.26 -5.34
N TYR A 169 -12.56 19.94 -6.40
CA TYR A 169 -13.52 19.36 -7.34
C TYR A 169 -12.96 18.12 -8.04
N VAL A 170 -11.71 18.17 -8.52
CA VAL A 170 -11.04 17.01 -9.14
C VAL A 170 -10.97 15.83 -8.18
N LYS A 171 -10.60 16.07 -6.91
CA LYS A 171 -10.62 15.02 -5.87
C LYS A 171 -12.01 14.43 -5.65
N THR A 172 -13.05 15.27 -5.67
CA THR A 172 -14.45 14.84 -5.51
C THR A 172 -14.90 13.96 -6.67
N VAL A 173 -14.64 14.38 -7.91
CA VAL A 173 -14.95 13.58 -9.12
C VAL A 173 -14.14 12.28 -9.12
N GLY A 174 -12.87 12.33 -8.69
CA GLY A 174 -12.02 11.17 -8.56
C GLY A 174 -12.57 10.12 -7.59
N ALA A 175 -13.06 10.57 -6.42
CA ALA A 175 -13.70 9.70 -5.44
C ALA A 175 -15.00 9.06 -5.97
N GLN A 176 -15.77 9.78 -6.80
CA GLN A 176 -17.01 9.25 -7.40
C GLN A 176 -16.75 8.20 -8.49
N LEU A 177 -15.72 8.40 -9.31
CA LEU A 177 -15.37 7.49 -10.40
C LEU A 177 -14.49 6.31 -9.93
N GLY A 178 -13.88 6.44 -8.76
CA GLY A 178 -13.05 5.44 -8.12
C GLY A 178 -11.73 5.17 -8.85
N ASN A 179 -10.81 4.47 -8.16
CA ASN A 179 -9.49 4.05 -8.65
C ASN A 179 -8.65 5.20 -9.26
N ILE A 180 -8.85 6.42 -8.75
CA ILE A 180 -8.10 7.63 -9.10
C ILE A 180 -7.31 8.07 -7.87
N PHE A 181 -6.01 8.19 -8.04
CA PHE A 181 -5.04 8.60 -7.02
C PHE A 181 -4.39 9.91 -7.44
N PHE A 182 -3.87 10.65 -6.46
CA PHE A 182 -3.40 12.01 -6.68
C PHE A 182 -1.94 12.16 -6.27
N VAL A 183 -1.14 12.70 -7.19
CA VAL A 183 0.16 13.29 -6.86
C VAL A 183 -0.05 14.78 -6.69
N ASP A 184 0.22 15.28 -5.49
CA ASP A 184 0.09 16.70 -5.16
C ASP A 184 1.37 17.46 -5.55
N LEU A 185 1.35 18.09 -6.72
CA LEU A 185 2.51 18.84 -7.22
C LEU A 185 2.85 20.05 -6.35
N GLU A 186 1.91 20.60 -5.56
CA GLU A 186 2.22 21.67 -4.60
C GLU A 186 3.14 21.17 -3.48
N GLN A 187 2.95 19.93 -3.03
CA GLN A 187 3.84 19.34 -2.02
C GLN A 187 5.25 19.15 -2.56
N CYS A 188 5.41 18.73 -3.82
CA CYS A 188 6.72 18.65 -4.46
C CYS A 188 7.35 20.04 -4.60
N LEU A 189 6.56 21.04 -5.02
CA LEU A 189 6.98 22.43 -5.16
C LEU A 189 7.45 23.03 -3.83
N LEU A 190 6.74 22.75 -2.72
CA LEU A 190 7.10 23.22 -1.38
C LEU A 190 8.44 22.67 -0.90
N ARG A 191 8.73 21.39 -1.16
CA ARG A 191 10.00 20.76 -0.78
C ARG A 191 11.18 21.28 -1.60
N MET A 192 10.97 21.46 -2.91
CA MET A 192 12.06 21.80 -3.84
C MET A 192 12.29 23.31 -3.99
N GLY A 193 11.25 24.12 -3.76
CA GLY A 193 11.20 25.51 -4.13
C GLY A 193 11.01 25.73 -5.64
N TRP A 194 10.39 26.86 -6.01
CA TRP A 194 9.97 27.13 -7.39
C TRP A 194 11.09 27.03 -8.42
N LYS A 195 12.25 27.65 -8.15
CA LYS A 195 13.39 27.73 -9.09
C LYS A 195 14.03 26.37 -9.39
N SER A 196 13.92 25.43 -8.46
CA SER A 196 14.39 24.06 -8.65
C SER A 196 13.31 23.17 -9.25
N PHE A 197 12.04 23.55 -9.16
CA PHE A 197 10.92 22.76 -9.63
C PHE A 197 10.58 23.03 -11.11
N PHE A 198 10.54 24.31 -11.51
CA PHE A 198 10.23 24.72 -12.88
C PHE A 198 11.45 25.19 -13.66
N ASP A 199 11.48 24.94 -14.97
CA ASP A 199 12.46 25.51 -15.91
C ASP A 199 11.74 26.35 -16.96
N SER A 200 11.72 27.68 -16.76
CA SER A 200 11.05 28.62 -17.69
C SER A 200 11.61 28.58 -19.11
N ARG A 201 12.91 28.30 -19.27
CA ARG A 201 13.53 28.26 -20.59
C ARG A 201 13.01 27.05 -21.37
N LEU A 202 12.98 25.89 -20.73
CA LEU A 202 12.43 24.68 -21.33
C LEU A 202 10.92 24.78 -21.55
N TRP A 203 10.18 25.41 -20.63
CA TRP A 203 8.75 25.70 -20.80
C TRP A 203 8.48 26.48 -22.08
N LEU A 204 9.16 27.61 -22.26
CA LEU A 204 8.95 28.50 -23.40
C LEU A 204 9.46 27.92 -24.72
N SER A 205 10.52 27.09 -24.68
CA SER A 205 11.11 26.53 -25.91
C SER A 205 10.48 25.21 -26.38
N ALA A 206 9.91 24.42 -25.47
CA ALA A 206 9.55 23.03 -25.72
C ALA A 206 8.34 22.52 -24.93
N SER A 207 7.57 23.43 -24.30
CA SER A 207 6.41 23.10 -23.47
C SER A 207 6.72 22.10 -22.35
N LEU A 208 7.93 22.14 -21.81
CA LEU A 208 8.43 21.25 -20.78
C LEU A 208 8.61 22.04 -19.48
N PRO A 209 7.61 22.06 -18.58
CA PRO A 209 7.60 22.98 -17.44
C PRO A 209 8.56 22.55 -16.32
N PHE A 210 8.76 21.24 -16.14
CA PHE A 210 9.47 20.71 -14.98
C PHE A 210 10.99 20.62 -15.23
N SER A 211 11.78 20.95 -14.21
CA SER A 211 13.20 20.67 -14.20
C SER A 211 13.48 19.16 -14.16
N ARG A 212 14.75 18.76 -14.35
CA ARG A 212 15.14 17.35 -14.25
C ARG A 212 14.97 16.81 -12.82
N GLU A 213 15.30 17.63 -11.84
CA GLU A 213 15.17 17.34 -10.42
C GLU A 213 13.70 17.19 -10.03
N ALA A 214 12.81 18.01 -10.61
CA ALA A 214 11.37 17.93 -10.40
C ALA A 214 10.78 16.65 -10.98
N LEU A 215 11.16 16.28 -12.21
CA LEU A 215 10.71 15.02 -12.82
C LEU A 215 11.16 13.81 -11.99
N LYS A 216 12.37 13.86 -11.41
CA LYS A 216 12.82 12.82 -10.47
C LYS A 216 11.93 12.76 -9.23
N GLU A 217 11.59 13.91 -8.64
CA GLU A 217 10.72 13.97 -7.45
C GLU A 217 9.29 13.50 -7.75
N ILE A 218 8.73 13.91 -8.89
CA ILE A 218 7.40 13.47 -9.35
C ILE A 218 7.38 11.95 -9.54
N ALA A 219 8.40 11.37 -10.21
CA ALA A 219 8.52 9.93 -10.39
C ALA A 219 8.62 9.17 -9.06
N LEU A 220 9.15 9.79 -8.00
CA LEU A 220 9.15 9.21 -6.67
C LEU A 220 7.76 9.20 -6.04
N GLU A 221 6.98 10.27 -6.18
CA GLU A 221 5.60 10.29 -5.71
C GLU A 221 4.72 9.27 -6.46
N ASP A 222 4.90 9.15 -7.78
CA ASP A 222 4.27 8.09 -8.58
C ASP A 222 4.59 6.70 -8.02
N LEU A 223 5.88 6.46 -7.72
CA LEU A 223 6.34 5.18 -7.18
C LEU A 223 5.66 4.83 -5.86
N LYS A 224 5.38 5.80 -4.98
CA LYS A 224 4.72 5.54 -3.70
C LYS A 224 3.32 4.97 -3.90
N ILE A 225 2.55 5.59 -4.80
CA ILE A 225 1.20 5.14 -5.15
C ILE A 225 1.26 3.76 -5.80
N ILE A 226 2.15 3.58 -6.80
CA ILE A 226 2.35 2.30 -7.49
C ILE A 226 2.74 1.21 -6.48
N ARG A 227 3.71 1.45 -5.60
CA ARG A 227 4.15 0.50 -4.57
C ARG A 227 2.99 0.05 -3.69
N ALA A 228 2.12 0.97 -3.30
CA ALA A 228 0.95 0.67 -2.49
C ALA A 228 -0.10 -0.15 -3.26
N LEU A 229 -0.39 0.22 -4.51
CA LEU A 229 -1.29 -0.54 -5.40
C LEU A 229 -0.78 -1.95 -5.72
N MET A 230 0.53 -2.14 -5.71
CA MET A 230 1.15 -3.44 -5.94
C MET A 230 1.30 -4.27 -4.67
N GLY A 231 0.85 -3.77 -3.51
CA GLY A 231 0.96 -4.48 -2.23
C GLY A 231 2.42 -4.67 -1.77
N LYS A 232 3.34 -3.80 -2.21
CA LYS A 232 4.78 -3.85 -1.90
C LYS A 232 5.20 -2.86 -0.80
N THR A 233 4.25 -2.37 -0.02
CA THR A 233 4.52 -1.50 1.14
C THR A 233 5.07 -2.31 2.31
N LYS A 234 5.81 -1.63 3.18
CA LYS A 234 6.40 -2.19 4.39
C LYS A 234 5.41 -2.07 5.54
N LYS A 235 5.51 -2.99 6.50
CA LYS A 235 4.58 -3.17 7.62
C LYS A 235 5.24 -2.95 8.97
N CYS A 236 6.55 -3.20 9.07
CA CYS A 236 7.29 -3.18 10.32
C CYS A 236 8.55 -2.33 10.19
N LEU A 237 8.77 -1.48 11.18
CA LEU A 237 9.98 -0.72 11.41
C LEU A 237 10.72 -1.33 12.60
N VAL A 238 11.94 -1.81 12.37
CA VAL A 238 12.82 -2.36 13.39
C VAL A 238 13.97 -1.38 13.61
N LEU A 239 14.19 -0.97 14.86
CA LEU A 239 15.12 0.08 15.22
C LEU A 239 16.20 -0.46 16.14
N ASP A 240 17.44 -0.02 15.92
CA ASP A 240 18.42 0.00 17.01
C ASP A 240 18.04 1.06 18.07
N CYS A 241 18.72 1.03 19.22
CA CYS A 241 18.51 1.96 20.31
C CYS A 241 19.61 3.03 20.35
N ASP A 242 20.85 2.65 20.68
CA ASP A 242 21.98 3.57 20.76
C ASP A 242 22.23 4.24 19.40
N ASN A 243 22.51 5.54 19.40
CA ASN A 243 22.67 6.40 18.22
C ASN A 243 21.51 6.39 17.21
N VAL A 244 20.36 5.81 17.54
CA VAL A 244 19.14 5.81 16.71
C VAL A 244 17.96 6.45 17.44
N LEU A 245 17.66 6.01 18.66
CA LEU A 245 16.59 6.56 19.51
C LEU A 245 17.09 7.65 20.46
N TRP A 246 18.38 7.65 20.76
CA TRP A 246 19.12 8.67 21.51
C TRP A 246 20.56 8.68 21.03
N GLY A 247 21.32 9.74 21.32
CA GLY A 247 22.75 9.78 21.01
C GLY A 247 23.60 9.23 22.14
N GLY A 248 24.65 8.48 21.82
CA GLY A 248 25.54 7.86 22.81
C GLY A 248 25.16 6.42 23.15
N ILE A 249 26.01 5.77 23.93
CA ILE A 249 25.90 4.36 24.30
C ILE A 249 25.43 4.25 25.75
N VAL A 250 24.20 3.78 25.97
CA VAL A 250 23.59 3.77 27.31
C VAL A 250 24.39 2.93 28.32
N GLY A 251 24.98 1.82 27.88
CA GLY A 251 25.77 0.93 28.75
C GLY A 251 27.08 1.57 29.25
N GLU A 252 27.58 2.61 28.57
CA GLU A 252 28.82 3.30 28.91
C GLU A 252 28.55 4.66 29.59
N GLU A 253 27.59 5.41 29.06
CA GLU A 253 27.30 6.79 29.47
C GLU A 253 26.20 6.88 30.54
N GLY A 254 25.41 5.81 30.70
CA GLY A 254 24.28 5.75 31.62
C GLY A 254 23.12 6.68 31.22
N LEU A 255 22.03 6.61 32.00
CA LEU A 255 20.78 7.35 31.76
C LEU A 255 20.98 8.86 31.61
N SER A 256 21.89 9.47 32.38
CA SER A 256 22.13 10.92 32.36
C SER A 256 23.13 11.38 31.30
N GLY A 257 23.91 10.46 30.71
CA GLY A 257 24.94 10.78 29.74
C GLY A 257 24.45 10.78 28.29
N ILE A 258 23.41 10.00 27.99
CA ILE A 258 22.83 9.93 26.65
C ILE A 258 22.24 11.28 26.21
N LYS A 259 22.33 11.56 24.91
CA LYS A 259 21.84 12.79 24.27
C LYS A 259 20.40 12.59 23.82
N LEU A 260 19.47 13.04 24.65
CA LEU A 260 18.04 13.08 24.33
C LEU A 260 17.42 14.28 25.04
N GLY A 261 16.75 15.17 24.31
CA GLY A 261 16.19 16.39 24.90
C GLY A 261 15.95 17.50 23.88
N ASN A 262 15.57 18.69 24.35
CA ASN A 262 15.18 19.79 23.46
C ASN A 262 16.37 20.55 22.83
N SER A 263 17.61 20.30 23.28
CA SER A 263 18.82 20.94 22.79
C SER A 263 19.61 20.05 21.83
N TYR A 264 20.37 20.66 20.91
CA TYR A 264 21.26 19.94 20.00
C TYR A 264 22.38 19.23 20.79
N PRO A 265 22.73 17.97 20.45
CA PRO A 265 22.15 17.13 19.37
C PRO A 265 20.95 16.26 19.82
N GLY A 266 20.54 16.30 21.09
CA GLY A 266 19.45 15.48 21.64
C GLY A 266 18.09 15.70 20.95
N ASN A 267 17.85 16.88 20.41
CA ASN A 267 16.61 17.23 19.71
C ASN A 267 16.43 16.48 18.38
N ILE A 268 17.53 16.09 17.73
CA ILE A 268 17.49 15.24 16.53
C ILE A 268 16.79 13.93 16.84
N PHE A 269 17.17 13.29 17.95
CA PHE A 269 16.60 12.02 18.38
C PHE A 269 15.14 12.14 18.80
N GLN A 270 14.73 13.27 19.38
CA GLN A 270 13.32 13.54 19.60
C GLN A 270 12.53 13.63 18.29
N GLU A 271 13.06 14.29 17.26
CA GLU A 271 12.40 14.32 15.94
C GLU A 271 12.28 12.93 15.33
N ILE A 272 13.32 12.10 15.43
CA ILE A 272 13.27 10.69 15.02
C ILE A 272 12.15 9.95 15.77
N GLN A 273 12.08 10.09 17.09
CA GLN A 273 11.03 9.45 17.89
C GLN A 273 9.61 9.95 17.54
N ARG A 274 9.43 11.25 17.23
CA ARG A 274 8.14 11.81 16.77
C ARG A 274 7.70 11.16 15.45
N VAL A 275 8.64 10.96 14.53
CA VAL A 275 8.38 10.30 13.25
C VAL A 275 8.02 8.84 13.44
N VAL A 276 8.77 8.11 14.27
CA VAL A 276 8.46 6.71 14.62
C VAL A 276 7.07 6.61 15.26
N LEU A 277 6.74 7.54 16.17
CA LEU A 277 5.42 7.59 16.81
C LEU A 277 4.30 7.90 15.80
N ALA A 278 4.54 8.78 14.83
CA ALA A 278 3.58 9.07 13.76
C ALA A 278 3.35 7.83 12.88
N LEU A 279 4.40 7.06 12.57
CA LEU A 279 4.28 5.77 11.88
C LEU A 279 3.50 4.75 12.71
N PHE A 280 3.80 4.64 14.00
CA PHE A 280 3.05 3.76 14.91
C PHE A 280 1.54 4.08 14.92
N ARG A 281 1.18 5.37 15.03
CA ARG A 281 -0.22 5.82 14.99
C ARG A 281 -0.92 5.55 13.66
N ARG A 282 -0.16 5.42 12.57
CA ARG A 282 -0.64 4.97 11.24
C ARG A 282 -0.77 3.44 11.13
N GLY A 283 -0.46 2.69 12.18
CA GLY A 283 -0.53 1.23 12.19
C GLY A 283 0.74 0.51 11.74
N VAL A 284 1.88 1.20 11.67
CA VAL A 284 3.19 0.57 11.44
C VAL A 284 3.61 -0.15 12.72
N ILE A 285 4.05 -1.39 12.59
CA ILE A 285 4.57 -2.17 13.73
C ILE A 285 5.96 -1.62 14.05
N VAL A 286 6.21 -1.25 15.31
CA VAL A 286 7.52 -0.77 15.76
C VAL A 286 8.15 -1.82 16.67
N CYS A 287 9.37 -2.23 16.34
CA CYS A 287 10.14 -3.20 17.13
C CYS A 287 11.55 -2.68 17.42
N LEU A 288 12.16 -3.21 18.49
CA LEU A 288 13.56 -2.95 18.83
C LEU A 288 14.42 -4.18 18.51
N CYS A 289 15.59 -3.97 17.91
CA CYS A 289 16.62 -4.97 17.71
C CYS A 289 17.98 -4.34 18.01
N SER A 290 18.47 -4.56 19.24
CA SER A 290 19.58 -3.78 19.78
C SER A 290 20.54 -4.63 20.61
N LYS A 291 21.82 -4.29 20.57
CA LYS A 291 22.89 -4.97 21.29
C LYS A 291 23.22 -4.24 22.60
N ASN A 292 22.34 -4.42 23.58
CA ASN A 292 22.46 -3.82 24.90
C ASN A 292 22.05 -4.80 26.00
N ASN A 293 22.27 -4.41 27.25
CA ASN A 293 21.58 -5.04 28.37
C ASN A 293 20.11 -4.59 28.36
N ASN A 294 19.20 -5.55 28.49
CA ASN A 294 17.76 -5.29 28.46
C ASN A 294 17.32 -4.28 29.54
N THR A 295 17.90 -4.35 30.74
CA THR A 295 17.59 -3.45 31.85
C THR A 295 17.89 -1.98 31.53
N ASP A 296 19.02 -1.72 30.89
CA ASP A 296 19.53 -0.36 30.68
C ASP A 296 18.66 0.37 29.65
N VAL A 297 18.25 -0.34 28.59
CA VAL A 297 17.33 0.19 27.58
C VAL A 297 15.97 0.52 28.20
N TRP A 298 15.37 -0.42 28.93
CA TRP A 298 14.04 -0.17 29.53
C TRP A 298 14.08 0.90 30.62
N GLU A 299 15.19 1.03 31.35
CA GLU A 299 15.38 2.14 32.29
C GLU A 299 15.33 3.51 31.57
N VAL A 300 15.89 3.64 30.37
CA VAL A 300 15.76 4.86 29.56
C VAL A 300 14.30 5.12 29.18
N PHE A 301 13.59 4.09 28.70
CA PHE A 301 12.17 4.23 28.32
C PHE A 301 11.27 4.65 29.48
N GLU A 302 11.55 4.15 30.69
CA GLU A 302 10.77 4.42 31.90
C GLU A 302 11.13 5.75 32.53
N LYS A 303 12.42 6.05 32.71
CA LYS A 303 12.90 7.13 33.58
C LYS A 303 13.37 8.39 32.84
N HIS A 304 13.73 8.31 31.56
CA HIS A 304 14.23 9.49 30.85
C HIS A 304 13.08 10.47 30.55
N PRO A 305 13.10 11.71 31.06
CA PRO A 305 11.97 12.64 30.97
C PRO A 305 11.64 13.04 29.53
N ASP A 306 12.67 13.14 28.68
CA ASP A 306 12.53 13.54 27.27
C ASP A 306 12.22 12.38 26.31
N MET A 307 11.99 11.17 26.82
CA MET A 307 11.61 10.02 25.99
C MET A 307 10.17 10.16 25.50
N ILE A 308 9.99 10.21 24.18
CA ILE A 308 8.69 10.36 23.51
C ILE A 308 8.06 8.99 23.25
N LEU A 309 8.85 8.04 22.77
CA LEU A 309 8.41 6.65 22.67
C LEU A 309 8.25 6.05 24.07
N LYS A 310 7.34 5.09 24.19
CA LYS A 310 6.96 4.42 25.43
C LYS A 310 6.83 2.95 25.13
N GLU A 311 6.90 2.10 26.15
CA GLU A 311 6.79 0.64 25.99
C GLU A 311 5.52 0.23 25.24
N GLU A 312 4.40 0.94 25.45
CA GLU A 312 3.16 0.68 24.73
C GLU A 312 3.28 0.85 23.21
N HIS A 313 4.20 1.69 22.73
CA HIS A 313 4.49 1.93 21.32
C HIS A 313 5.40 0.85 20.71
N ILE A 314 6.04 0.01 21.52
CA ILE A 314 6.93 -1.06 21.06
C ILE A 314 6.16 -2.39 21.07
N THR A 315 6.05 -3.04 19.91
CA THR A 315 5.33 -4.31 19.77
C THR A 315 6.17 -5.50 20.24
N LEU A 316 7.45 -5.52 19.86
CA LEU A 316 8.43 -6.53 20.25
C LEU A 316 9.81 -5.89 20.43
N ALA A 317 10.60 -6.41 21.36
CA ALA A 317 11.96 -5.98 21.59
C ALA A 317 12.88 -7.21 21.71
N LYS A 318 13.95 -7.23 20.90
CA LYS A 318 15.06 -8.16 21.01
C LYS A 318 16.30 -7.36 21.43
N ILE A 319 16.51 -7.27 22.74
CA ILE A 319 17.61 -6.52 23.35
C ILE A 319 18.54 -7.53 24.02
N ASN A 320 19.57 -7.95 23.31
CA ASN A 320 20.50 -8.99 23.73
C ASN A 320 21.77 -8.95 22.84
N TRP A 321 22.73 -9.84 23.12
CA TRP A 321 24.00 -9.91 22.41
C TRP A 321 24.00 -10.86 21.19
N GLU A 322 22.83 -11.37 20.78
CA GLU A 322 22.69 -12.17 19.57
C GLU A 322 22.88 -11.30 18.32
N THR A 323 23.19 -11.92 17.18
CA THR A 323 23.29 -11.22 15.90
C THR A 323 21.96 -10.57 15.50
N LYS A 324 22.01 -9.34 14.97
CA LYS A 324 20.78 -8.60 14.62
C LYS A 324 19.97 -9.29 13.53
N SER A 325 20.62 -10.03 12.63
CA SER A 325 19.96 -10.85 11.61
C SER A 325 19.12 -11.98 12.21
N VAL A 326 19.65 -12.73 13.19
CA VAL A 326 18.90 -13.78 13.89
C VAL A 326 17.72 -13.16 14.65
N ASN A 327 17.95 -12.08 15.39
CA ASN A 327 16.88 -11.37 16.12
C ASN A 327 15.76 -10.88 15.17
N ILE A 328 16.10 -10.34 13.99
CA ILE A 328 15.09 -9.89 13.01
C ILE A 328 14.31 -11.07 12.42
N GLN A 329 14.95 -12.21 12.15
CA GLN A 329 14.24 -13.44 11.74
C GLN A 329 13.26 -13.90 12.83
N GLU A 330 13.66 -13.83 14.10
CA GLU A 330 12.78 -14.15 15.21
C GLU A 330 11.60 -13.18 15.32
N ILE A 331 11.84 -11.87 15.20
CA ILE A 331 10.79 -10.85 15.18
C ILE A 331 9.80 -11.15 14.03
N ALA A 332 10.29 -11.48 12.83
CA ALA A 332 9.42 -11.81 11.69
C ALA A 332 8.54 -13.03 11.95
N ARG A 333 9.12 -14.08 12.55
CA ARG A 333 8.42 -15.30 12.94
C ARG A 333 7.40 -15.05 14.05
N GLU A 334 7.74 -14.26 15.06
CA GLU A 334 6.84 -13.94 16.18
C GLU A 334 5.66 -13.09 15.73
N LEU A 335 5.90 -12.09 14.87
CA LEU A 335 4.86 -11.28 14.25
C LEU A 335 4.10 -12.00 13.14
N ASN A 336 4.60 -13.14 12.64
CA ASN A 336 4.04 -13.84 11.48
C ASN A 336 3.92 -12.93 10.23
N ILE A 337 4.98 -12.17 9.93
CA ILE A 337 5.10 -11.34 8.73
C ILE A 337 6.36 -11.71 7.95
N SER A 338 6.40 -11.38 6.67
CA SER A 338 7.57 -11.67 5.84
C SER A 338 8.69 -10.65 6.04
N LEU A 339 9.94 -11.09 5.91
CA LEU A 339 11.14 -10.23 5.99
C LEU A 339 11.07 -9.05 5.00
N ASP A 340 10.52 -9.28 3.81
CA ASP A 340 10.38 -8.23 2.80
C ASP A 340 9.35 -7.14 3.14
N SER A 341 8.63 -7.29 4.25
CA SER A 341 7.75 -6.27 4.82
C SER A 341 8.41 -5.45 5.94
N MET A 342 9.69 -5.68 6.22
CA MET A 342 10.44 -5.01 7.28
C MET A 342 11.38 -3.95 6.73
N VAL A 343 11.57 -2.89 7.52
CA VAL A 343 12.65 -1.90 7.38
C VAL A 343 13.46 -1.93 8.67
N PHE A 344 14.78 -2.05 8.56
CA PHE A 344 15.71 -2.03 9.68
C PHE A 344 16.57 -0.76 9.65
N ILE A 345 16.71 -0.11 10.81
CA ILE A 345 17.49 1.12 10.96
C ILE A 345 18.57 0.92 12.02
N ASP A 346 19.79 1.29 11.65
CA ASP A 346 20.99 1.13 12.47
C ASP A 346 22.01 2.22 12.11
N ASP A 347 22.80 2.66 13.09
CA ASP A 347 23.90 3.62 12.87
C ASP A 347 25.20 2.93 12.42
N SER A 348 25.34 1.62 12.69
CA SER A 348 26.50 0.81 12.37
C SER A 348 26.49 0.33 10.93
N GLN A 349 27.48 0.79 10.14
CA GLN A 349 27.69 0.29 8.78
C GLN A 349 27.89 -1.23 8.74
N PHE A 350 28.56 -1.80 9.74
CA PHE A 350 28.81 -3.23 9.84
C PHE A 350 27.49 -4.02 9.93
N GLU A 351 26.57 -3.59 10.79
CA GLU A 351 25.26 -4.26 10.94
C GLU A 351 24.41 -4.11 9.68
N ILE A 352 24.44 -2.94 9.04
CA ILE A 352 23.75 -2.70 7.76
C ILE A 352 24.29 -3.62 6.64
N GLU A 353 25.61 -3.76 6.49
CA GLU A 353 26.21 -4.62 5.47
C GLU A 353 25.95 -6.11 5.76
N ALA A 354 26.04 -6.52 7.02
CA ALA A 354 25.69 -7.87 7.45
C ALA A 354 24.23 -8.19 7.12
N MET A 355 23.31 -7.26 7.41
CA MET A 355 21.89 -7.38 7.08
C MET A 355 21.65 -7.50 5.57
N ASN A 356 22.24 -6.62 4.76
CA ASN A 356 22.10 -6.68 3.30
C ASN A 356 22.62 -7.98 2.68
N LYS A 357 23.62 -8.62 3.32
CA LYS A 357 24.18 -9.89 2.85
C LYS A 357 23.36 -11.10 3.30
N LEU A 358 22.95 -11.12 4.57
CA LEU A 358 22.28 -12.28 5.18
C LEU A 358 20.77 -12.29 4.94
N LEU A 359 20.13 -11.13 4.93
CA LEU A 359 18.68 -10.94 4.78
C LEU A 359 18.39 -9.85 3.73
N PRO A 360 18.74 -10.08 2.45
CA PRO A 360 18.58 -9.09 1.38
C PRO A 360 17.13 -8.65 1.12
N GLU A 361 16.15 -9.36 1.66
CA GLU A 361 14.74 -8.99 1.62
C GLU A 361 14.38 -7.82 2.54
N VAL A 362 15.11 -7.65 3.66
CA VAL A 362 14.88 -6.57 4.62
C VAL A 362 15.46 -5.27 4.07
N GLU A 363 14.66 -4.21 4.03
CA GLU A 363 15.20 -2.90 3.64
C GLU A 363 16.01 -2.32 4.79
N THR A 364 17.22 -1.86 4.52
CA THR A 364 18.09 -1.27 5.54
C THR A 364 18.27 0.23 5.33
N ILE A 365 18.20 1.01 6.40
CA ILE A 365 18.53 2.45 6.39
C ILE A 365 19.70 2.66 7.34
N HIS A 366 20.82 3.13 6.80
CA HIS A 366 22.01 3.47 7.57
C HIS A 366 21.92 4.91 8.10
N LEU A 367 21.70 5.03 9.40
CA LEU A 367 21.48 6.30 10.10
C LEU A 367 22.78 6.83 10.70
N THR A 368 23.61 7.49 9.89
CA THR A 368 24.80 8.16 10.42
C THR A 368 24.42 9.45 11.17
N PRO A 369 25.27 9.97 12.06
CA PRO A 369 25.01 11.24 12.76
C PRO A 369 24.66 12.40 11.82
N GLU A 370 25.27 12.47 10.64
CA GLU A 370 24.99 13.49 9.63
C GLU A 370 23.61 13.30 9.01
N ARG A 371 23.20 12.05 8.77
CA ARG A 371 21.90 11.69 8.21
C ARG A 371 20.76 11.72 9.20
N ALA A 372 21.05 11.67 10.50
CA ALA A 372 20.04 11.71 11.55
C ALA A 372 19.18 12.99 11.48
N ILE A 373 19.78 14.10 11.03
CA ILE A 373 19.09 15.39 10.82
C ILE A 373 18.02 15.27 9.73
N ASP A 374 18.34 14.59 8.63
CA ASP A 374 17.47 14.46 7.46
C ASP A 374 16.54 13.25 7.55
N PHE A 375 16.62 12.46 8.63
CA PHE A 375 15.85 11.23 8.80
C PHE A 375 14.34 11.41 8.62
N PRO A 376 13.70 12.43 9.25
CA PRO A 376 12.27 12.67 9.04
C PRO A 376 11.91 12.83 7.56
N GLU A 377 12.71 13.61 6.82
CA GLU A 377 12.49 13.81 5.39
C GLU A 377 12.72 12.51 4.62
N ALA A 378 13.84 11.82 4.88
CA ALA A 378 14.22 10.61 4.17
C ALA A 378 13.15 9.51 4.25
N ILE A 379 12.58 9.27 5.44
CA ILE A 379 11.61 8.19 5.65
C ILE A 379 10.22 8.50 5.04
N PHE A 380 9.79 9.76 5.02
CA PHE A 380 8.55 10.14 4.34
C PHE A 380 8.74 10.25 2.82
N ARG A 381 9.92 10.69 2.37
CA ARG A 381 10.25 10.80 0.95
C ARG A 381 10.38 9.44 0.28
N ILE A 382 10.91 8.43 0.96
CA ILE A 382 11.01 7.08 0.39
C ILE A 382 9.64 6.40 0.29
N GLY A 383 8.70 6.71 1.20
CA GLY A 383 7.31 6.24 1.19
C GLY A 383 7.12 4.73 1.39
N TYR A 384 7.99 4.09 2.19
CA TYR A 384 7.90 2.64 2.44
C TYR A 384 6.61 2.24 3.17
N PHE A 385 6.11 3.11 4.03
CA PHE A 385 4.95 2.87 4.89
C PHE A 385 3.67 3.57 4.42
N ASP A 386 3.63 4.00 3.16
CA ASP A 386 2.45 4.64 2.60
C ASP A 386 1.29 3.68 2.36
N SER A 387 0.08 4.20 2.49
CA SER A 387 -1.17 3.45 2.34
C SER A 387 -2.17 4.32 1.60
N LEU A 388 -2.96 3.70 0.72
CA LEU A 388 -3.98 4.39 -0.09
C LEU A 388 -5.29 4.59 0.68
N SER A 389 -5.48 3.79 1.72
CA SER A 389 -6.61 3.89 2.64
C SER A 389 -6.13 3.75 4.07
N PHE A 390 -6.85 4.41 4.98
CA PHE A 390 -6.65 4.31 6.42
C PHE A 390 -7.95 3.82 7.04
N SER A 391 -7.92 2.59 7.57
CA SER A 391 -9.06 2.02 8.28
C SER A 391 -8.89 2.18 9.79
N GLU A 392 -9.98 2.20 10.55
CA GLU A 392 -9.91 2.15 12.03
C GLU A 392 -9.14 0.92 12.52
N GLU A 393 -9.16 -0.18 11.76
CA GLU A 393 -8.39 -1.38 12.08
C GLU A 393 -6.87 -1.16 11.94
N ASP A 394 -6.43 -0.26 11.05
CA ASP A 394 -5.00 0.11 10.95
C ASP A 394 -4.54 0.78 12.24
N LYS A 395 -5.37 1.59 12.92
CA LYS A 395 -5.04 2.21 14.23
C LYS A 395 -4.78 1.17 15.32
N HIS A 396 -5.61 0.12 15.36
CA HIS A 396 -5.54 -0.90 16.41
C HIS A 396 -4.57 -2.04 16.08
N ARG A 397 -3.91 -2.02 14.91
CA ARG A 397 -3.05 -3.12 14.43
C ARG A 397 -1.97 -3.52 15.44
N SER A 398 -1.30 -2.57 16.08
CA SER A 398 -0.26 -2.88 17.07
C SER A 398 -0.81 -3.56 18.33
N GLN A 399 -2.01 -3.17 18.79
CA GLN A 399 -2.70 -3.82 19.91
C GLN A 399 -3.09 -5.27 19.54
N MET A 400 -3.49 -5.50 18.29
CA MET A 400 -3.80 -6.85 17.80
C MET A 400 -2.57 -7.77 17.84
N TYR A 401 -1.39 -7.29 17.46
CA TYR A 401 -0.16 -8.08 17.54
C TYR A 401 0.24 -8.39 18.98
N LYS A 402 0.10 -7.43 19.90
CA LYS A 402 0.30 -7.69 21.34
C LYS A 402 -0.66 -8.76 21.85
N ALA A 403 -1.93 -8.69 21.46
CA ALA A 403 -2.90 -9.73 21.79
C ALA A 403 -2.54 -11.10 21.17
N ASP A 404 -2.02 -11.14 19.93
CA ASP A 404 -1.55 -12.38 19.30
C ASP A 404 -0.34 -13.00 20.03
N LEU A 405 0.54 -12.19 20.61
CA LEU A 405 1.64 -12.69 21.44
C LEU A 405 1.10 -13.32 22.74
N SER A 406 0.18 -12.65 23.44
CA SER A 406 -0.49 -13.23 24.62
C SER A 406 -1.29 -14.50 24.27
N ARG A 407 -1.88 -14.59 23.08
CA ARG A 407 -2.52 -15.81 22.57
C ARG A 407 -1.51 -16.96 22.44
N LYS A 408 -0.30 -16.70 21.92
CA LYS A 408 0.77 -17.71 21.82
C LYS A 408 1.26 -18.19 23.19
N GLU A 409 1.34 -17.30 24.18
CA GLU A 409 1.66 -17.70 25.56
C GLU A 409 0.62 -18.67 26.13
N VAL A 410 -0.67 -18.39 25.92
CA VAL A 410 -1.75 -19.29 26.30
C VAL A 410 -1.67 -20.62 25.55
N MET A 411 -1.39 -20.60 24.24
CA MET A 411 -1.22 -21.80 23.44
C MET A 411 -0.11 -22.70 24.00
N ASN A 412 1.04 -22.11 24.36
CA ASN A 412 2.16 -22.83 24.97
C ASN A 412 1.83 -23.40 26.37
N ALA A 413 0.86 -22.81 27.08
CA ALA A 413 0.42 -23.27 28.40
C ALA A 413 -0.64 -24.39 28.34
N THR A 414 -1.31 -24.60 27.20
CA THR A 414 -2.36 -25.62 27.00
C THR A 414 -1.80 -26.95 26.46
N LYS A 415 -2.35 -28.09 26.93
CA LYS A 415 -1.87 -29.45 26.60
C LYS A 415 -2.28 -29.97 25.22
N GLY A 416 -3.11 -29.25 24.45
CA GLY A 416 -3.56 -29.69 23.13
C GLY A 416 -4.23 -28.58 22.31
N ILE A 417 -4.17 -28.71 20.98
CA ILE A 417 -4.71 -27.72 20.02
C ILE A 417 -6.24 -27.59 20.13
N GLY A 418 -6.96 -28.70 20.36
CA GLY A 418 -8.43 -28.67 20.51
C GLY A 418 -8.88 -27.84 21.71
N ASP A 419 -8.28 -28.08 22.88
CA ASP A 419 -8.57 -27.35 24.12
C ASP A 419 -8.20 -25.87 24.00
N TYR A 420 -7.09 -25.56 23.33
CA TYR A 420 -6.71 -24.18 23.00
C TYR A 420 -7.78 -23.48 22.16
N LEU A 421 -8.19 -24.07 21.04
CA LEU A 421 -9.19 -23.48 20.14
C LEU A 421 -10.55 -23.29 20.84
N ALA A 422 -10.99 -24.25 21.64
CA ALA A 422 -12.19 -24.12 22.45
C ALA A 422 -12.08 -22.97 23.47
N SER A 423 -10.91 -22.80 24.10
CA SER A 423 -10.67 -21.74 25.09
C SER A 423 -10.72 -20.32 24.50
N LEU A 424 -10.55 -20.17 23.19
CA LEU A 424 -10.59 -18.87 22.50
C LEU A 424 -12.01 -18.30 22.40
N ASN A 425 -13.06 -19.12 22.60
CA ASN A 425 -14.47 -18.72 22.46
C ASN A 425 -14.73 -17.97 21.14
N MET A 426 -14.29 -18.54 20.02
CA MET A 426 -14.34 -17.87 18.72
C MET A 426 -15.77 -17.75 18.19
N GLU A 427 -16.11 -16.56 17.69
CA GLU A 427 -17.35 -16.28 16.97
C GLU A 427 -17.01 -15.87 15.53
N VAL A 428 -17.63 -16.52 14.56
CA VAL A 428 -17.42 -16.30 13.13
C VAL A 428 -18.66 -15.65 12.54
N GLU A 429 -18.45 -14.61 11.73
CA GLU A 429 -19.49 -14.00 10.91
C GLU A 429 -19.05 -14.01 9.44
N ILE A 430 -19.85 -14.62 8.58
CA ILE A 430 -19.63 -14.68 7.13
C ILE A 430 -20.73 -13.88 6.45
N ARG A 431 -20.35 -12.89 5.63
CA ARG A 431 -21.29 -12.01 4.92
C ARG A 431 -21.01 -11.94 3.42
N THR A 432 -22.01 -11.55 2.64
CA THR A 432 -21.76 -10.95 1.32
C THR A 432 -21.13 -9.56 1.47
N ALA A 433 -20.37 -9.12 0.48
CA ALA A 433 -19.71 -7.82 0.50
C ALA A 433 -20.74 -6.68 0.41
N GLU A 434 -20.78 -5.84 1.44
CA GLU A 434 -21.53 -4.59 1.49
C GLU A 434 -20.60 -3.39 1.24
N GLU A 435 -21.14 -2.22 0.88
CA GLU A 435 -20.35 -1.02 0.55
C GLU A 435 -19.30 -0.67 1.62
N PHE A 436 -19.67 -0.79 2.91
CA PHE A 436 -18.77 -0.51 4.02
C PHE A 436 -17.59 -1.50 4.14
N SER A 437 -17.74 -2.71 3.62
CA SER A 437 -16.72 -3.76 3.68
C SER A 437 -15.74 -3.73 2.50
N ILE A 438 -16.11 -3.09 1.39
CA ILE A 438 -15.34 -3.06 0.13
C ILE A 438 -13.91 -2.54 0.31
N PRO A 439 -13.66 -1.39 0.99
CA PRO A 439 -12.30 -0.88 1.17
C PRO A 439 -11.40 -1.91 1.87
N ARG A 440 -11.96 -2.61 2.85
CA ARG A 440 -11.24 -3.63 3.61
C ARG A 440 -10.99 -4.90 2.80
N ILE A 441 -11.98 -5.35 2.03
CA ILE A 441 -11.83 -6.51 1.13
C ILE A 441 -10.72 -6.24 0.11
N SER A 442 -10.75 -5.08 -0.55
CA SER A 442 -9.68 -4.66 -1.48
C SER A 442 -8.32 -4.64 -0.76
N GLN A 443 -8.24 -4.02 0.42
CA GLN A 443 -7.01 -3.98 1.21
C GLN A 443 -6.44 -5.39 1.51
N LEU A 444 -7.30 -6.37 1.82
CA LEU A 444 -6.88 -7.76 2.05
C LEU A 444 -6.37 -8.42 0.77
N THR A 445 -7.04 -8.19 -0.37
CA THR A 445 -6.54 -8.68 -1.67
C THR A 445 -5.19 -8.06 -2.00
N LEU A 446 -4.93 -6.80 -1.64
CA LEU A 446 -3.67 -6.11 -1.90
C LEU A 446 -2.52 -6.58 -0.98
N LYS A 447 -2.80 -6.79 0.32
CA LYS A 447 -1.76 -6.99 1.35
C LYS A 447 -1.47 -8.45 1.71
N THR A 448 -2.30 -9.40 1.29
CA THR A 448 -2.21 -10.82 1.70
C THR A 448 -1.43 -11.66 0.69
N ASN A 449 -0.31 -12.23 1.14
CA ASN A 449 0.61 -13.01 0.29
C ASN A 449 0.81 -14.47 0.73
N GLN A 450 0.65 -14.74 2.03
CA GLN A 450 1.01 -16.03 2.62
C GLN A 450 -0.12 -17.06 2.55
N PHE A 451 -1.36 -16.63 2.76
CA PHE A 451 -2.56 -17.43 2.55
C PHE A 451 -3.44 -16.73 1.51
N ASN A 452 -3.01 -16.81 0.26
CA ASN A 452 -3.74 -16.33 -0.90
C ASN A 452 -3.50 -17.31 -2.05
N LEU A 453 -4.57 -17.99 -2.49
CA LEU A 453 -4.46 -19.09 -3.45
C LEU A 453 -4.10 -18.60 -4.85
N THR A 454 -4.54 -17.40 -5.25
CA THR A 454 -4.35 -16.89 -6.61
C THR A 454 -3.46 -15.67 -6.71
N THR A 455 -3.23 -14.98 -5.60
CA THR A 455 -2.48 -13.71 -5.50
C THR A 455 -3.05 -12.58 -6.36
N ARG A 456 -4.30 -12.72 -6.84
CA ARG A 456 -5.04 -11.67 -7.55
C ARG A 456 -5.26 -10.47 -6.64
N ARG A 457 -5.14 -9.29 -7.23
CA ARG A 457 -5.20 -7.99 -6.56
C ARG A 457 -6.36 -7.22 -7.16
N TYR A 458 -7.25 -6.75 -6.31
CA TYR A 458 -8.42 -6.03 -6.75
C TYR A 458 -8.51 -4.69 -6.05
N SER A 459 -8.72 -3.65 -6.85
CA SER A 459 -9.10 -2.32 -6.40
C SER A 459 -10.49 -2.35 -5.75
N GLU A 460 -10.83 -1.30 -5.00
CA GLU A 460 -12.15 -1.13 -4.39
C GLU A 460 -13.26 -1.19 -5.44
N ASP A 461 -13.04 -0.60 -6.63
CA ASP A 461 -14.03 -0.59 -7.71
C ASP A 461 -14.26 -1.95 -8.34
N GLU A 462 -13.19 -2.73 -8.53
CA GLU A 462 -13.33 -4.11 -9.03
C GLU A 462 -14.13 -4.96 -8.05
N ILE A 463 -13.87 -4.81 -6.74
CA ILE A 463 -14.65 -5.49 -5.70
C ILE A 463 -16.10 -5.03 -5.70
N ARG A 464 -16.36 -3.73 -5.85
CA ARG A 464 -17.72 -3.17 -5.96
C ARG A 464 -18.45 -3.72 -7.18
N GLN A 465 -17.76 -3.79 -8.32
CA GLN A 465 -18.30 -4.38 -9.53
C GLN A 465 -18.64 -5.86 -9.32
N PHE A 466 -17.77 -6.62 -8.65
CA PHE A 466 -18.03 -8.03 -8.37
C PHE A 466 -19.18 -8.23 -7.37
N ALA A 467 -19.35 -7.32 -6.41
CA ALA A 467 -20.47 -7.34 -5.47
C ALA A 467 -21.81 -7.05 -6.17
N GLY A 468 -21.83 -6.18 -7.19
CA GLY A 468 -23.02 -5.85 -7.99
C GLY A 468 -23.31 -6.79 -9.16
N ASP A 469 -22.44 -7.75 -9.46
CA ASP A 469 -22.57 -8.67 -10.61
C ASP A 469 -23.38 -9.91 -10.22
N ASN A 470 -24.42 -10.25 -10.98
CA ASN A 470 -25.26 -11.43 -10.73
C ASN A 470 -24.54 -12.77 -10.94
N GLN A 471 -23.44 -12.78 -11.70
CA GLN A 471 -22.60 -13.95 -11.91
C GLN A 471 -21.43 -14.03 -10.93
N LYS A 472 -21.32 -13.09 -9.98
CA LYS A 472 -20.25 -13.12 -8.98
C LYS A 472 -20.81 -12.92 -7.58
N ARG A 473 -20.13 -13.49 -6.59
CA ARG A 473 -20.41 -13.22 -5.19
C ARG A 473 -19.09 -13.03 -4.46
N VAL A 474 -19.00 -11.95 -3.69
CA VAL A 474 -17.86 -11.66 -2.84
C VAL A 474 -18.29 -11.92 -1.40
N PHE A 475 -17.60 -12.85 -0.75
CA PHE A 475 -17.81 -13.20 0.65
C PHE A 475 -16.69 -12.61 1.50
N SER A 476 -17.05 -12.11 2.67
CA SER A 476 -16.12 -11.67 3.70
C SER A 476 -16.33 -12.47 4.98
N LEU A 477 -15.24 -12.67 5.71
CA LEU A 477 -15.20 -13.40 6.97
C LEU A 477 -14.67 -12.47 8.06
N ARG A 478 -15.47 -12.27 9.11
CA ARG A 478 -15.08 -11.60 10.35
C ARG A 478 -14.95 -12.63 11.47
N LEU A 479 -13.92 -12.46 12.30
CA LEU A 479 -13.65 -13.35 13.43
C LEU A 479 -13.54 -12.53 14.71
N LEU A 480 -14.20 -12.98 15.76
CA LEU A 480 -14.04 -12.48 17.12
C LEU A 480 -13.52 -13.61 18.00
N ASP A 481 -12.66 -13.29 18.95
CA ASP A 481 -12.26 -14.21 20.02
C ASP A 481 -12.27 -13.49 21.38
N ARG A 482 -11.97 -14.21 22.47
CA ARG A 482 -11.99 -13.65 23.82
C ARG A 482 -11.05 -12.46 24.05
N PHE A 483 -10.05 -12.29 23.19
CA PHE A 483 -9.07 -11.20 23.29
C PHE A 483 -9.48 -9.99 22.43
N GLY A 484 -10.53 -10.12 21.62
CA GLY A 484 -11.12 -9.00 20.90
C GLY A 484 -11.59 -9.35 19.50
N ASP A 485 -12.09 -8.32 18.82
CA ASP A 485 -12.52 -8.40 17.44
C ASP A 485 -11.33 -8.32 16.48
N LEU A 486 -11.21 -9.32 15.61
CA LEU A 486 -10.14 -9.37 14.61
C LEU A 486 -10.55 -8.72 13.29
N GLY A 487 -11.73 -8.13 13.19
CA GLY A 487 -12.23 -7.49 11.97
C GLY A 487 -12.40 -8.46 10.81
N ILE A 488 -12.43 -7.94 9.58
CA ILE A 488 -12.49 -8.79 8.37
C ILE A 488 -11.11 -9.41 8.15
N VAL A 489 -11.08 -10.74 8.16
CA VAL A 489 -9.89 -11.59 8.13
C VAL A 489 -9.86 -12.54 6.94
N GLY A 490 -10.95 -12.69 6.19
CA GLY A 490 -11.01 -13.57 5.04
C GLY A 490 -11.85 -13.02 3.91
N VAL A 491 -11.47 -13.39 2.68
CA VAL A 491 -12.19 -13.02 1.46
C VAL A 491 -12.28 -14.25 0.57
N CYS A 492 -13.47 -14.49 0.00
CA CYS A 492 -13.64 -15.43 -1.10
C CYS A 492 -14.47 -14.79 -2.21
N ILE A 493 -13.98 -14.86 -3.44
CA ILE A 493 -14.68 -14.38 -4.63
C ILE A 493 -15.06 -15.61 -5.46
N VAL A 494 -16.35 -15.76 -5.71
CA VAL A 494 -16.92 -16.86 -6.51
C VAL A 494 -17.49 -16.30 -7.80
N VAL A 495 -17.19 -16.95 -8.93
CA VAL A 495 -17.71 -16.65 -10.27
C VAL A 495 -18.56 -17.82 -10.75
N PHE A 496 -19.85 -17.59 -11.00
CA PHE A 496 -20.78 -18.58 -11.52
C PHE A 496 -20.68 -18.64 -13.05
N ARG A 497 -19.91 -19.61 -13.57
CA ARG A 497 -19.69 -19.79 -15.01
C ARG A 497 -20.93 -20.38 -15.71
N SER A 498 -21.69 -21.21 -15.01
CA SER A 498 -22.96 -21.76 -15.49
C SER A 498 -23.86 -22.12 -14.30
N ASN A 499 -25.11 -22.52 -14.56
CA ASN A 499 -26.01 -23.02 -13.51
C ASN A 499 -25.49 -24.28 -12.79
N LYS A 500 -24.44 -24.94 -13.31
CA LYS A 500 -23.89 -26.18 -12.74
C LYS A 500 -22.44 -26.05 -12.27
N GLU A 501 -21.75 -24.96 -12.61
CA GLU A 501 -20.32 -24.77 -12.29
C GLU A 501 -20.05 -23.38 -11.72
N ALA A 502 -19.34 -23.35 -10.58
CA ALA A 502 -18.78 -22.14 -10.00
C ALA A 502 -17.25 -22.23 -9.91
N LEU A 503 -16.59 -21.09 -10.01
CA LEU A 503 -15.14 -20.92 -9.87
C LEU A 503 -14.85 -20.11 -8.60
N ILE A 504 -13.98 -20.61 -7.74
CA ILE A 504 -13.33 -19.81 -6.70
C ILE A 504 -12.20 -19.03 -7.38
N ASP A 505 -12.49 -17.77 -7.70
CA ASP A 505 -11.55 -16.84 -8.30
C ASP A 505 -10.44 -16.45 -7.31
N THR A 506 -10.85 -16.20 -6.06
CA THR A 506 -9.94 -15.77 -5.00
C THR A 506 -10.39 -16.38 -3.69
N PHE A 507 -9.43 -16.90 -2.94
CA PHE A 507 -9.61 -17.29 -1.54
C PHE A 507 -8.35 -16.88 -0.78
N LEU A 508 -8.54 -16.08 0.25
CA LEU A 508 -7.44 -15.59 1.08
C LEU A 508 -7.86 -15.42 2.52
N LEU A 509 -6.86 -15.51 3.39
CA LEU A 509 -6.99 -15.27 4.83
C LEU A 509 -5.82 -14.43 5.33
N SER A 510 -6.13 -13.54 6.25
CA SER A 510 -5.13 -12.79 7.00
C SER A 510 -4.27 -13.77 7.82
N CYS A 511 -2.97 -13.52 7.88
CA CYS A 511 -2.01 -14.37 8.59
C CYS A 511 -2.33 -14.55 10.09
N ARG A 512 -3.08 -13.61 10.70
CA ARG A 512 -3.45 -13.65 12.12
C ARG A 512 -4.49 -14.72 12.50
N VAL A 513 -5.22 -15.29 11.52
CA VAL A 513 -6.26 -16.30 11.80
C VAL A 513 -5.90 -17.71 11.36
N LEU A 514 -4.66 -17.91 10.87
CA LEU A 514 -4.21 -19.21 10.41
C LEU A 514 -4.07 -20.22 11.56
N GLY A 515 -4.34 -21.49 11.26
CA GLY A 515 -4.25 -22.58 12.24
C GLY A 515 -5.43 -22.64 13.22
N ARG A 516 -6.49 -21.85 12.98
CA ARG A 516 -7.69 -21.80 13.83
C ARG A 516 -8.87 -22.62 13.28
N LYS A 517 -8.64 -23.40 12.21
CA LYS A 517 -9.67 -24.10 11.42
C LYS A 517 -10.73 -23.18 10.79
N VAL A 518 -10.51 -21.86 10.84
CA VAL A 518 -11.38 -20.83 10.26
C VAL A 518 -11.42 -20.94 8.75
N GLU A 519 -10.29 -21.32 8.14
CA GLU A 519 -10.15 -21.61 6.72
C GLU A 519 -11.12 -22.69 6.23
N LYS A 520 -11.33 -23.73 7.05
CA LYS A 520 -12.21 -24.86 6.71
C LYS A 520 -13.67 -24.42 6.77
N VAL A 521 -14.07 -23.83 7.91
CA VAL A 521 -15.43 -23.33 8.12
C VAL A 521 -15.84 -22.33 7.04
N PHE A 522 -14.93 -21.42 6.67
CA PHE A 522 -15.23 -20.42 5.66
C PHE A 522 -15.49 -21.06 4.29
N LEU A 523 -14.59 -21.93 3.81
CA LEU A 523 -14.76 -22.61 2.52
C LEU A 523 -15.97 -23.54 2.51
N GLU A 524 -16.20 -24.32 3.57
CA GLU A 524 -17.37 -25.20 3.70
C GLU A 524 -18.68 -24.44 3.62
N THR A 525 -18.77 -23.28 4.28
CA THR A 525 -19.95 -22.43 4.24
C THR A 525 -20.22 -21.93 2.82
N ILE A 526 -19.16 -21.52 2.09
CA ILE A 526 -19.27 -21.05 0.70
C ILE A 526 -19.66 -22.19 -0.23
N LEU A 527 -19.07 -23.38 -0.08
CA LEU A 527 -19.44 -24.57 -0.84
C LEU A 527 -20.90 -24.93 -0.61
N SER A 528 -21.36 -24.92 0.65
CA SER A 528 -22.76 -25.14 1.00
C SER A 528 -23.69 -24.13 0.32
N TYR A 529 -23.31 -22.85 0.31
CA TYR A 529 -24.03 -21.80 -0.42
C TYR A 529 -24.11 -22.09 -1.93
N CYS A 530 -22.97 -22.42 -2.57
CA CYS A 530 -22.93 -22.74 -4.00
C CYS A 530 -23.83 -23.95 -4.34
N PHE A 531 -23.75 -25.03 -3.57
CA PHE A 531 -24.55 -26.24 -3.81
C PHE A 531 -26.04 -26.03 -3.56
N LYS A 532 -26.44 -25.24 -2.55
CA LYS A 532 -27.85 -24.85 -2.33
C LYS A 532 -28.43 -24.05 -3.50
N ARG A 533 -27.59 -23.29 -4.22
CA ARG A 533 -27.95 -22.56 -5.44
C ARG A 533 -28.04 -23.47 -6.69
N GLY A 534 -27.84 -24.79 -6.54
CA GLY A 534 -27.94 -25.75 -7.64
C GLY A 534 -26.65 -25.98 -8.45
N VAL A 535 -25.54 -25.36 -8.04
CA VAL A 535 -24.21 -25.68 -8.59
C VAL A 535 -23.90 -27.16 -8.30
N ARG A 536 -23.33 -27.89 -9.26
CA ARG A 536 -22.93 -29.30 -9.09
C ARG A 536 -21.44 -29.48 -8.87
N LYS A 537 -20.65 -28.54 -9.39
CA LYS A 537 -19.20 -28.57 -9.41
C LYS A 537 -18.63 -27.20 -9.03
N VAL A 538 -17.66 -27.19 -8.13
CA VAL A 538 -16.88 -25.98 -7.80
C VAL A 538 -15.43 -26.21 -8.18
N VAL A 539 -14.86 -25.29 -8.95
CA VAL A 539 -13.46 -25.30 -9.38
C VAL A 539 -12.67 -24.28 -8.56
N GLY A 540 -11.51 -24.67 -8.05
CA GLY A 540 -10.56 -23.80 -7.38
C GLY A 540 -9.29 -23.64 -8.21
N GLU A 541 -8.78 -22.40 -8.29
CA GLU A 541 -7.51 -22.11 -8.93
C GLU A 541 -6.42 -21.83 -7.88
N PHE A 542 -5.22 -22.37 -8.12
CA PHE A 542 -4.04 -22.08 -7.32
C PHE A 542 -2.90 -21.62 -8.22
N PHE A 543 -2.33 -20.46 -7.93
CA PHE A 543 -1.18 -19.87 -8.63
C PHE A 543 0.03 -19.95 -7.70
N PRO A 544 0.94 -20.92 -7.90
CA PRO A 544 2.06 -21.13 -6.99
C PRO A 544 3.03 -19.93 -7.01
N THR A 545 3.41 -19.48 -5.82
CA THR A 545 4.46 -18.49 -5.60
C THR A 545 5.37 -18.97 -4.47
N ARG A 546 6.55 -18.35 -4.31
CA ARG A 546 7.42 -18.64 -3.16
C ARG A 546 6.74 -18.35 -1.82
N LYS A 547 5.78 -17.42 -1.77
CA LYS A 547 5.16 -16.94 -0.52
C LYS A 547 3.93 -17.71 -0.09
N ASN A 548 3.20 -18.33 -1.01
CA ASN A 548 1.99 -19.10 -0.73
C ASN A 548 2.21 -20.63 -0.80
N SER A 549 3.47 -21.08 -0.74
CA SER A 549 3.82 -22.50 -0.77
C SER A 549 3.14 -23.30 0.34
N GLN A 550 2.97 -22.70 1.53
CA GLN A 550 2.33 -23.32 2.69
C GLN A 550 0.86 -23.69 2.50
N VAL A 551 0.16 -23.06 1.54
CA VAL A 551 -1.27 -23.34 1.26
C VAL A 551 -1.49 -24.29 0.10
N THR A 552 -0.42 -24.83 -0.49
CA THR A 552 -0.51 -25.85 -1.54
C THR A 552 -1.42 -27.04 -1.18
N PRO A 553 -1.40 -27.59 0.06
CA PRO A 553 -2.26 -28.73 0.39
C PRO A 553 -3.72 -28.34 0.68
N PHE A 554 -4.06 -27.04 0.71
CA PHE A 554 -5.37 -26.57 1.19
C PHE A 554 -6.56 -27.15 0.40
N PHE A 555 -6.54 -27.10 -0.94
CA PHE A 555 -7.63 -27.68 -1.74
C PHE A 555 -7.74 -29.20 -1.56
N PRO A 556 -6.66 -30.00 -1.67
CA PRO A 556 -6.67 -31.42 -1.32
C PRO A 556 -7.20 -31.73 0.09
N ASP A 557 -6.78 -30.97 1.10
CA ASP A 557 -7.20 -31.15 2.51
C ASP A 557 -8.70 -30.87 2.72
N MET A 558 -9.31 -30.12 1.79
CA MET A 558 -10.73 -29.80 1.76
C MET A 558 -11.53 -30.74 0.84
N GLY A 559 -10.90 -31.81 0.33
CA GLY A 559 -11.54 -32.83 -0.50
C GLY A 559 -11.63 -32.49 -2.00
N PHE A 560 -10.95 -31.44 -2.46
CA PHE A 560 -10.86 -31.20 -3.91
C PHE A 560 -9.87 -32.16 -4.56
N ILE A 561 -10.20 -32.60 -5.77
CA ILE A 561 -9.34 -33.42 -6.62
C ILE A 561 -8.66 -32.57 -7.69
N PRO A 562 -7.41 -32.85 -8.08
CA PRO A 562 -6.74 -32.13 -9.16
C PRO A 562 -7.41 -32.38 -10.51
N ILE A 563 -7.53 -31.33 -11.33
CA ILE A 563 -8.03 -31.41 -12.69
C ILE A 563 -6.90 -31.87 -13.62
N GLU A 564 -7.08 -32.98 -14.32
CA GLU A 564 -6.11 -33.46 -15.31
C GLU A 564 -5.99 -32.47 -16.48
N GLY A 565 -4.75 -32.13 -16.86
CA GLY A 565 -4.46 -31.25 -18.00
C GLY A 565 -4.43 -29.74 -17.71
N GLU A 566 -4.91 -29.27 -16.56
CA GLU A 566 -4.83 -27.84 -16.15
C GLU A 566 -3.64 -27.52 -15.22
N ASN A 567 -2.86 -28.54 -14.84
CA ASN A 567 -1.74 -28.38 -13.92
C ASN A 567 -0.42 -28.14 -14.67
N ASN A 568 0.10 -26.91 -14.58
CA ASN A 568 1.46 -26.57 -15.01
C ASN A 568 2.23 -25.88 -13.86
N SER A 569 3.42 -25.36 -14.13
CA SER A 569 4.24 -24.66 -13.12
C SER A 569 3.63 -23.35 -12.63
N GLU A 570 2.70 -22.75 -13.38
CA GLU A 570 2.14 -21.41 -13.15
C GLU A 570 0.72 -21.46 -12.56
N LYS A 571 -0.05 -22.51 -12.86
CA LYS A 571 -1.44 -22.68 -12.47
C LYS A 571 -1.73 -24.14 -12.15
N LYS A 572 -2.49 -24.37 -11.08
CA LYS A 572 -3.08 -25.65 -10.73
C LYS A 572 -4.59 -25.52 -10.58
N GLY A 573 -5.33 -26.47 -11.15
CA GLY A 573 -6.78 -26.55 -11.09
C GLY A 573 -7.24 -27.68 -10.17
N PHE A 574 -8.25 -27.41 -9.34
CA PHE A 574 -8.84 -28.36 -8.42
C PHE A 574 -10.36 -28.34 -8.55
N GLU A 575 -11.04 -29.46 -8.40
CA GLU A 575 -12.50 -29.54 -8.45
C GLU A 575 -13.09 -30.32 -7.29
N ILE A 576 -14.31 -29.94 -6.87
CA ILE A 576 -15.11 -30.69 -5.92
C ILE A 576 -16.56 -30.76 -6.41
N SER A 577 -17.18 -31.92 -6.26
CA SER A 577 -18.59 -32.14 -6.56
C SER A 577 -19.43 -32.09 -5.28
N ALA A 578 -20.74 -31.84 -5.41
CA ALA A 578 -21.65 -31.81 -4.27
C ALA A 578 -21.53 -33.11 -3.43
N GLN A 579 -21.06 -32.95 -2.19
CA GLN A 579 -20.98 -34.00 -1.18
C GLN A 579 -21.53 -33.46 0.14
N PRO A 580 -22.08 -34.33 1.03
CA PRO A 580 -22.45 -33.91 2.38
C PRO A 580 -21.20 -33.43 3.12
N VAL A 581 -21.22 -32.17 3.55
CA VAL A 581 -20.15 -31.56 4.33
C VAL A 581 -20.35 -31.97 5.79
N ASP A 582 -19.74 -33.08 6.22
CA ASP A 582 -19.59 -33.40 7.64
C ASP A 582 -18.32 -32.73 8.17
N SER A 583 -18.47 -31.77 9.08
CA SER A 583 -17.34 -30.95 9.55
C SER A 583 -17.25 -30.91 11.07
N GLU A 584 -16.27 -31.65 11.61
CA GLU A 584 -15.80 -31.47 12.99
C GLU A 584 -15.26 -30.06 13.26
N ALA A 585 -14.91 -29.28 12.21
CA ALA A 585 -14.31 -27.95 12.38
C ALA A 585 -15.31 -26.94 12.97
N GLN A 586 -16.61 -27.09 12.71
CA GLN A 586 -17.64 -26.22 13.27
C GLN A 586 -17.75 -26.31 14.80
N SER A 587 -17.40 -27.47 15.39
CA SER A 587 -17.45 -27.70 16.84
C SER A 587 -16.49 -26.82 17.66
N CYS A 588 -15.47 -26.25 17.01
CA CYS A 588 -14.47 -25.39 17.63
C CYS A 588 -14.95 -23.93 17.81
N PHE A 589 -16.12 -23.58 17.28
CA PHE A 589 -16.64 -22.21 17.29
C PHE A 589 -17.87 -22.11 18.19
N LYS A 590 -17.90 -21.06 19.00
CA LYS A 590 -19.04 -20.75 19.88
C LYS A 590 -20.28 -20.39 19.05
N CYS A 591 -20.08 -19.68 17.94
CA CYS A 591 -21.15 -19.26 17.04
C CYS A 591 -20.60 -19.07 15.62
N ILE A 592 -21.36 -19.49 14.62
CA ILE A 592 -21.11 -19.20 13.20
C ILE A 592 -22.38 -18.52 12.65
N ARG A 593 -22.29 -17.25 12.25
CA ARG A 593 -23.39 -16.50 11.65
C ARG A 593 -23.15 -16.33 10.16
N CYS A 594 -24.11 -16.73 9.35
CA CYS A 594 -24.07 -16.54 7.91
C CYS A 594 -25.15 -15.52 7.52
N LEU A 595 -24.73 -14.38 7.01
CA LEU A 595 -25.59 -13.29 6.56
C LEU A 595 -25.39 -13.13 5.06
N PHE A 596 -26.01 -14.03 4.31
CA PHE A 596 -26.08 -13.91 2.86
C PHE A 596 -27.31 -13.10 2.51
N ASP A 597 -27.21 -12.30 1.46
CA ASP A 597 -28.39 -11.63 0.90
C ASP A 597 -29.49 -12.68 0.73
N SER A 598 -30.69 -12.35 1.22
CA SER A 598 -31.89 -13.13 0.96
C SER A 598 -32.15 -13.07 -0.54
N GLU A 599 -31.51 -13.95 -1.31
CA GLU A 599 -31.95 -14.22 -2.67
C GLU A 599 -33.38 -14.74 -2.55
N ASN A 600 -34.32 -13.88 -2.94
CA ASN A 600 -35.75 -14.12 -3.06
C ASN A 600 -36.08 -15.62 -3.12
N GLU A 601 -36.61 -16.14 -2.01
CA GLU A 601 -37.54 -17.26 -2.06
C GLU A 601 -38.72 -16.80 -2.94
N ASN A 602 -38.63 -17.07 -4.25
CA ASN A 602 -39.76 -17.15 -5.17
C ASN A 602 -39.37 -17.94 -6.41
#